data_AF-A0A1G6H917-F1
#
_entry.id   AF-A0A1G6H917-F1
#
_cell.length_a   1.000
_cell.length_b   1.000
_cell.length_c   1.000
_cell.angle_alpha   90.00
_cell.angle_beta   90.00
_cell.angle_gamma   90.00
#
_symmetry.space_group_name_H-M   'P 1'
#
loop_
_entity.id
_entity.type
_entity.pdbx_description
1 polymer ?
#
loop_
_entity_poly.entity_id
_entity_poly.type
_entity_poly.pdbx_seq_one_letter_code
_entity_poly.pdbx_strand_id
1 'polypeptide(L)'
;MAAPALRRSRAAALLGSALVLALAAGCSSEPVTGAAFPDWDAVDARAAAHFDAQMTLLDERIAESSPFTTDARTDVTGVAYTHAIHGDNKAGGQSVVAVRGNPASVFVRQTDSKAGFTLDTLHIGGEASDYLLLGDSYSSLAPTEWVETPTIYGAPGENEFAAALRTMCFITGFQTMCEIREAIRVTQESTFGAQMRRSVQTDDDGTVHSETEVTLAAVVSVAALLDIPAGISDQFTPEMLDSFIPVSVWQDSDGNLIKMEMNGTVRGTDGVDDFVVQVGFEITGSATKKDFPAVPDPTDVTVIDESGISAFYDALGELS
;
A
#
# COMPACT_ATOMS: atom_id res chain seq x y z
N MET A 1 76.73 -89.64 9.91
CA MET A 1 75.29 -89.37 9.79
C MET A 1 75.05 -87.89 10.07
N ALA A 2 74.48 -87.20 9.08
CA ALA A 2 73.83 -85.88 9.03
C ALA A 2 74.17 -84.74 10.03
N ALA A 3 74.56 -83.58 9.47
CA ALA A 3 74.30 -82.22 10.00
C ALA A 3 72.82 -81.82 9.69
N PRO A 4 72.21 -80.70 10.18
CA PRO A 4 72.67 -79.32 9.89
C PRO A 4 72.21 -78.12 10.80
N ALA A 5 72.75 -76.92 10.49
CA ALA A 5 72.15 -75.56 10.39
C ALA A 5 71.33 -74.90 11.54
N LEU A 6 71.17 -73.57 11.72
CA LEU A 6 71.65 -72.27 11.15
C LEU A 6 71.07 -71.10 12.02
N ARG A 7 71.77 -69.94 12.05
CA ARG A 7 71.30 -68.51 12.08
C ARG A 7 70.44 -67.98 13.26
N ARG A 8 70.88 -66.98 14.06
CA ARG A 8 71.05 -65.50 13.86
C ARG A 8 69.75 -64.65 13.88
N SER A 9 69.62 -63.76 14.86
CA SER A 9 68.92 -62.44 14.82
C SER A 9 69.37 -61.60 16.04
N ARG A 10 70.21 -60.55 15.93
CA ARG A 10 70.04 -59.17 15.44
C ARG A 10 68.99 -58.33 16.17
N ALA A 11 69.47 -57.46 17.08
CA ALA A 11 68.88 -56.16 17.39
C ALA A 11 70.00 -55.19 17.77
N ALA A 12 70.24 -54.18 16.92
CA ALA A 12 71.05 -53.00 17.24
C ALA A 12 70.52 -51.86 16.37
N ALA A 13 69.93 -50.86 17.02
CA ALA A 13 70.35 -49.47 17.09
C ALA A 13 70.05 -48.62 15.85
N LEU A 14 69.43 -47.46 16.07
CA LEU A 14 70.08 -46.16 15.83
C LEU A 14 69.19 -45.00 16.30
N LEU A 15 69.77 -44.22 17.22
CA LEU A 15 69.39 -42.86 17.59
C LEU A 15 69.76 -41.91 16.45
N GLY A 16 68.87 -40.99 16.10
CA GLY A 16 69.21 -39.86 15.25
C GLY A 16 68.00 -38.99 14.93
N SER A 17 68.21 -37.66 15.04
CA SER A 17 67.38 -36.61 14.43
C SER A 17 66.22 -36.06 15.28
N ALA A 18 66.53 -35.30 16.34
CA ALA A 18 65.53 -34.52 17.07
C ALA A 18 65.98 -33.07 17.34
N LEU A 19 66.62 -32.40 16.35
CA LEU A 19 67.06 -31.00 16.52
C LEU A 19 67.01 -30.13 15.25
N VAL A 20 66.14 -30.45 14.28
CA VAL A 20 65.98 -29.65 13.03
C VAL A 20 64.50 -29.29 12.74
N LEU A 21 63.57 -29.51 13.69
CA LEU A 21 62.14 -29.22 13.50
C LEU A 21 61.64 -27.92 14.17
N ALA A 22 62.52 -27.13 14.81
CA ALA A 22 62.12 -25.95 15.58
C ALA A 22 62.13 -24.62 14.79
N LEU A 23 62.43 -24.62 13.48
CA LEU A 23 62.51 -23.40 12.66
C LEU A 23 61.43 -23.29 11.56
N ALA A 24 60.44 -24.21 11.54
CA ALA A 24 59.34 -24.19 10.56
C ALA A 24 57.96 -23.80 11.15
N ALA A 25 57.91 -23.35 12.40
CA ALA A 25 56.66 -22.94 13.07
C ALA A 25 56.46 -21.41 13.13
N GLY A 26 57.07 -20.67 12.21
CA GLY A 26 57.10 -19.20 12.19
C GLY A 26 56.10 -18.50 11.28
N CYS A 27 55.15 -19.22 10.67
CA CYS A 27 53.97 -18.59 10.07
C CYS A 27 52.81 -18.76 11.04
N SER A 28 52.72 -17.89 12.05
CA SER A 28 51.46 -17.68 12.73
C SER A 28 50.48 -17.10 11.71
N SER A 29 49.71 -17.96 11.06
CA SER A 29 48.42 -17.58 10.54
C SER A 29 47.53 -17.28 11.74
N GLU A 30 47.72 -16.12 12.36
CA GLU A 30 46.63 -15.54 13.15
C GLU A 30 45.43 -15.50 12.18
N PRO A 31 44.34 -16.22 12.47
CA PRO A 31 43.16 -16.09 11.66
C PRO A 31 42.76 -14.62 11.74
N VAL A 32 42.92 -13.91 10.64
CA VAL A 32 42.42 -12.54 10.49
C VAL A 32 40.94 -12.64 10.84
N THR A 33 40.59 -12.15 12.02
CA THR A 33 39.22 -12.16 12.52
C THR A 33 38.50 -10.97 11.89
N GLY A 34 38.44 -10.99 10.56
CA GLY A 34 37.54 -10.14 9.80
C GLY A 34 36.20 -10.86 9.74
N ALA A 35 35.13 -10.26 10.26
CA ALA A 35 33.80 -10.67 9.86
C ALA A 35 33.72 -10.51 8.34
N ALA A 36 33.22 -11.52 7.62
CA ALA A 36 32.95 -11.37 6.20
C ALA A 36 32.02 -10.16 6.03
N PHE A 37 32.43 -9.21 5.18
CA PHE A 37 31.53 -8.13 4.79
C PHE A 37 30.31 -8.78 4.11
N PRO A 38 29.09 -8.34 4.43
CA PRO A 38 27.91 -8.85 3.77
C PRO A 38 27.99 -8.59 2.27
N ASP A 39 27.54 -9.57 1.49
CA ASP A 39 27.27 -9.39 0.08
C ASP A 39 26.02 -8.50 -0.05
N TRP A 40 26.22 -7.22 -0.33
CA TRP A 40 25.14 -6.24 -0.38
C TRP A 40 24.11 -6.55 -1.46
N ASP A 41 24.54 -7.09 -2.61
CA ASP A 41 23.62 -7.50 -3.68
C ASP A 41 22.70 -8.64 -3.18
N ALA A 42 23.24 -9.58 -2.41
CA ALA A 42 22.46 -10.66 -1.81
C ALA A 42 21.52 -10.16 -0.68
N VAL A 43 21.94 -9.15 0.09
CA VAL A 43 21.09 -8.50 1.10
C VAL A 43 19.91 -7.79 0.44
N ASP A 44 20.17 -7.00 -0.60
CA ASP A 44 19.16 -6.25 -1.34
C ASP A 44 18.18 -7.19 -2.05
N ALA A 45 18.69 -8.24 -2.71
CA ALA A 45 17.83 -9.25 -3.35
C ALA A 45 16.92 -9.96 -2.34
N ARG A 46 17.41 -10.24 -1.13
CA ARG A 46 16.60 -10.83 -0.06
C ARG A 46 15.55 -9.87 0.45
N ALA A 47 15.90 -8.59 0.64
CA ALA A 47 14.96 -7.57 1.08
C ALA A 47 13.83 -7.37 0.05
N ALA A 48 14.17 -7.31 -1.23
CA ALA A 48 13.21 -7.24 -2.32
C ALA A 48 12.26 -8.46 -2.34
N ALA A 49 12.80 -9.68 -2.23
CA ALA A 49 11.98 -10.89 -2.20
C ALA A 49 11.04 -10.95 -0.98
N HIS A 50 11.50 -10.48 0.19
CA HIS A 50 10.65 -10.39 1.38
C HIS A 50 9.53 -9.35 1.19
N PHE A 51 9.86 -8.18 0.64
CA PHE A 51 8.89 -7.14 0.33
C PHE A 51 7.83 -7.65 -0.65
N ASP A 52 8.23 -8.25 -1.78
CA ASP A 52 7.33 -8.80 -2.79
C ASP A 52 6.39 -9.87 -2.18
N ALA A 53 6.88 -10.68 -1.23
CA ALA A 53 6.07 -11.67 -0.53
C ALA A 53 5.02 -11.01 0.40
N GLN A 54 5.38 -9.98 1.16
CA GLN A 54 4.42 -9.23 2.00
C GLN A 54 3.37 -8.53 1.15
N MET A 55 3.82 -7.99 0.03
CA MET A 55 2.95 -7.37 -0.95
C MET A 55 2.00 -8.40 -1.56
N THR A 56 2.46 -9.58 -1.96
CA THR A 56 1.58 -10.65 -2.47
C THR A 56 0.53 -11.06 -1.43
N LEU A 57 0.96 -11.22 -0.18
CA LEU A 57 0.05 -11.55 0.93
C LEU A 57 -1.02 -10.47 1.12
N LEU A 58 -0.67 -9.19 1.01
CA LEU A 58 -1.64 -8.10 1.07
C LEU A 58 -2.71 -8.22 -0.04
N ASP A 59 -2.31 -8.50 -1.28
CA ASP A 59 -3.25 -8.65 -2.40
C ASP A 59 -4.21 -9.83 -2.17
N GLU A 60 -3.70 -10.95 -1.66
CA GLU A 60 -4.49 -12.10 -1.26
C GLU A 60 -5.52 -11.72 -0.19
N ARG A 61 -5.10 -11.00 0.86
CA ARG A 61 -6.01 -10.53 1.92
C ARG A 61 -7.08 -9.56 1.43
N ILE A 62 -6.74 -8.65 0.52
CA ILE A 62 -7.73 -7.74 -0.08
C ILE A 62 -8.77 -8.53 -0.88
N ALA A 63 -8.34 -9.52 -1.67
CA ALA A 63 -9.23 -10.35 -2.46
C ALA A 63 -10.14 -11.24 -1.57
N GLU A 64 -9.59 -11.82 -0.51
CA GLU A 64 -10.33 -12.67 0.44
C GLU A 64 -11.33 -11.89 1.29
N SER A 65 -10.98 -10.66 1.68
CA SER A 65 -11.81 -9.82 2.56
C SER A 65 -12.85 -8.96 1.83
N SER A 66 -12.83 -8.92 0.51
CA SER A 66 -13.77 -8.13 -0.30
C SER A 66 -15.22 -8.63 -0.12
N PRO A 67 -16.11 -7.85 0.53
CA PRO A 67 -17.49 -8.27 0.77
C PRO A 67 -18.35 -8.24 -0.50
N PHE A 68 -17.78 -7.82 -1.64
CA PHE A 68 -18.46 -7.77 -2.94
C PHE A 68 -18.16 -8.99 -3.82
N THR A 69 -17.08 -9.71 -3.54
CA THR A 69 -16.65 -10.89 -4.33
C THR A 69 -16.70 -12.19 -3.54
N THR A 70 -16.87 -12.13 -2.21
CA THR A 70 -16.88 -13.30 -1.33
C THR A 70 -18.03 -13.25 -0.33
N ASP A 71 -18.32 -14.37 0.33
CA ASP A 71 -19.25 -14.46 1.46
C ASP A 71 -18.62 -13.97 2.79
N ALA A 72 -17.41 -13.40 2.75
CA ALA A 72 -16.74 -12.91 3.94
C ALA A 72 -17.49 -11.72 4.54
N ARG A 73 -17.59 -11.71 5.88
CA ARG A 73 -18.11 -10.56 6.61
C ARG A 73 -16.97 -9.58 6.85
N THR A 74 -17.19 -8.32 6.50
CA THR A 74 -16.20 -7.25 6.66
C THR A 74 -16.72 -6.18 7.59
N ASP A 75 -16.06 -6.01 8.73
CA ASP A 75 -16.40 -5.01 9.75
C ASP A 75 -15.15 -4.15 10.04
N VAL A 76 -14.98 -3.05 9.30
CA VAL A 76 -13.79 -2.19 9.34
C VAL A 76 -14.18 -0.73 9.45
N THR A 77 -13.52 0.02 10.32
CA THR A 77 -13.50 1.48 10.25
C THR A 77 -12.08 1.98 10.02
N GLY A 78 -11.95 3.03 9.23
CA GLY A 78 -10.66 3.60 8.87
C GLY A 78 -10.74 5.07 8.50
N VAL A 79 -9.57 5.65 8.29
CA VAL A 79 -9.42 7.04 7.90
C VAL A 79 -8.53 7.10 6.66
N ALA A 80 -9.06 7.68 5.60
CA ALA A 80 -8.30 8.09 4.43
C ALA A 80 -7.93 9.57 4.56
N TYR A 81 -6.74 9.95 4.13
CA TYR A 81 -6.31 11.34 4.13
C TYR A 81 -5.45 11.62 2.90
N THR A 82 -5.60 12.83 2.39
CA THR A 82 -4.81 13.38 1.29
C THR A 82 -4.38 14.77 1.68
N HIS A 83 -3.11 15.09 1.46
CA HIS A 83 -2.54 16.41 1.62
C HIS A 83 -1.47 16.58 0.54
N ALA A 84 -1.64 17.58 -0.32
CA ALA A 84 -0.67 17.91 -1.36
C ALA A 84 -0.45 19.42 -1.45
N ILE A 85 0.79 19.84 -1.62
CA ILE A 85 1.19 21.24 -1.79
C ILE A 85 2.12 21.36 -3.00
N HIS A 86 1.82 22.32 -3.89
CA HIS A 86 2.68 22.73 -5.00
C HIS A 86 2.61 24.25 -5.19
N GLY A 87 3.65 24.96 -4.75
CA GLY A 87 3.65 26.42 -4.70
C GLY A 87 2.52 26.96 -3.81
N ASP A 88 1.66 27.82 -4.37
CA ASP A 88 0.47 28.34 -3.67
C ASP A 88 -0.72 27.37 -3.68
N ASN A 89 -0.67 26.30 -4.48
CA ASN A 89 -1.76 25.33 -4.59
C ASN A 89 -1.70 24.33 -3.44
N LYS A 90 -2.87 24.10 -2.81
CA LYS A 90 -3.03 23.15 -1.72
C LYS A 90 -4.27 22.32 -1.99
N ALA A 91 -4.12 21.01 -1.94
CA ALA A 91 -5.22 20.06 -1.93
C ALA A 91 -5.18 19.30 -0.60
N GLY A 92 -6.36 19.08 -0.01
CA GLY A 92 -6.41 18.38 1.26
C GLY A 92 -7.82 17.92 1.59
N GLY A 93 -7.92 16.67 2.05
CA GLY A 93 -9.18 16.06 2.43
C GLY A 93 -8.95 14.88 3.35
N GLN A 94 -10.00 14.53 4.10
CA GLN A 94 -10.03 13.38 4.97
C GLN A 94 -11.37 12.68 4.79
N SER A 95 -11.38 11.35 4.83
CA SER A 95 -12.60 10.56 4.85
C SER A 95 -12.58 9.58 6.00
N VAL A 96 -13.63 9.57 6.82
CA VAL A 96 -13.88 8.47 7.77
C VAL A 96 -14.72 7.43 7.04
N VAL A 97 -14.23 6.20 7.04
CA VAL A 97 -14.80 5.08 6.30
C VAL A 97 -15.29 4.04 7.29
N ALA A 98 -16.48 3.51 7.07
CA ALA A 98 -17.03 2.39 7.82
C ALA A 98 -17.64 1.37 6.85
N VAL A 99 -17.22 0.12 6.96
CA VAL A 99 -17.73 -1.03 6.18
C VAL A 99 -18.23 -2.07 7.17
N ARG A 100 -19.45 -2.57 6.98
CA ARG A 100 -20.05 -3.52 7.91
C ARG A 100 -20.90 -4.57 7.21
N GLY A 101 -20.69 -5.83 7.60
CA GLY A 101 -21.55 -6.96 7.21
C GLY A 101 -21.23 -7.56 5.84
N ASN A 102 -22.14 -8.44 5.40
CA ASN A 102 -22.23 -8.98 4.05
C ASN A 102 -23.71 -9.35 3.79
N PRO A 103 -24.41 -8.72 2.81
CA PRO A 103 -23.91 -7.67 1.92
C PRO A 103 -23.43 -6.45 2.72
N ALA A 104 -22.32 -5.87 2.29
CA ALA A 104 -21.66 -4.81 3.05
C ALA A 104 -22.47 -3.51 2.97
N SER A 105 -22.73 -2.90 4.12
CA SER A 105 -23.10 -1.48 4.17
C SER A 105 -21.82 -0.64 4.25
N VAL A 106 -21.79 0.47 3.53
CA VAL A 106 -20.64 1.37 3.46
C VAL A 106 -21.10 2.77 3.87
N PHE A 107 -20.33 3.41 4.74
CA PHE A 107 -20.49 4.84 5.02
C PHE A 107 -19.14 5.53 4.87
N VAL A 108 -19.11 6.57 4.05
CA VAL A 108 -17.95 7.44 3.85
C VAL A 108 -18.40 8.84 4.26
N ARG A 109 -17.74 9.40 5.27
CA ARG A 109 -17.94 10.79 5.67
C ARG A 109 -16.70 11.59 5.29
N GLN A 110 -16.89 12.58 4.44
CA GLN A 110 -15.81 13.41 3.94
C GLN A 110 -15.63 14.67 4.79
N THR A 111 -14.42 15.19 4.77
CA THR A 111 -14.06 16.51 5.27
C THR A 111 -13.10 17.10 4.26
N ASP A 112 -13.43 18.27 3.74
CA ASP A 112 -12.62 18.95 2.74
C ASP A 112 -11.94 20.19 3.34
N SER A 113 -10.78 20.54 2.78
CA SER A 113 -10.07 21.77 3.11
C SER A 113 -10.89 23.04 2.82
N LYS A 114 -11.79 23.00 1.83
CA LYS A 114 -12.77 24.03 1.50
C LYS A 114 -14.11 23.69 2.15
N ALA A 115 -14.57 24.53 3.07
CA ALA A 115 -15.86 24.35 3.73
C ALA A 115 -17.00 24.28 2.70
N GLY A 116 -17.92 23.33 2.90
CA GLY A 116 -19.12 23.12 2.07
C GLY A 116 -18.93 22.17 0.88
N PHE A 117 -17.70 21.78 0.54
CA PHE A 117 -17.38 20.84 -0.55
C PHE A 117 -17.25 19.39 -0.06
N THR A 118 -18.21 18.91 0.72
CA THR A 118 -18.23 17.53 1.23
C THR A 118 -19.31 16.71 0.53
N LEU A 119 -19.01 15.44 0.26
CA LEU A 119 -19.96 14.46 -0.25
C LEU A 119 -19.91 13.20 0.62
N ASP A 120 -20.83 13.07 1.57
CA ASP A 120 -20.90 11.85 2.36
C ASP A 120 -21.71 10.79 1.60
N THR A 121 -21.27 9.53 1.63
CA THR A 121 -21.91 8.42 0.91
C THR A 121 -22.38 7.38 1.90
N LEU A 122 -23.65 6.97 1.81
CA LEU A 122 -24.24 5.85 2.53
C LEU A 122 -24.74 4.81 1.53
N HIS A 123 -24.16 3.62 1.56
CA HIS A 123 -24.70 2.43 0.91
C HIS A 123 -25.27 1.48 1.97
N ILE A 124 -26.48 1.00 1.75
CA ILE A 124 -27.09 -0.05 2.57
C ILE A 124 -26.91 -1.38 1.86
N GLY A 125 -26.29 -2.33 2.56
CA GLY A 125 -25.96 -3.63 1.97
C GLY A 125 -27.18 -4.35 1.40
N GLY A 126 -27.12 -4.64 0.11
CA GLY A 126 -28.18 -5.33 -0.64
C GLY A 126 -29.22 -4.39 -1.26
N GLU A 127 -29.03 -3.08 -1.17
CA GLU A 127 -29.82 -2.10 -1.93
C GLU A 127 -29.17 -1.82 -3.28
N ALA A 128 -29.97 -1.35 -4.25
CA ALA A 128 -29.49 -1.02 -5.59
C ALA A 128 -29.07 0.46 -5.73
N SER A 129 -29.08 1.20 -4.62
CA SER A 129 -28.88 2.64 -4.58
C SER A 129 -27.88 3.02 -3.49
N ASP A 130 -27.22 4.15 -3.69
CA ASP A 130 -26.40 4.85 -2.70
C ASP A 130 -27.09 6.19 -2.38
N TYR A 131 -27.01 6.63 -1.12
CA TYR A 131 -27.46 7.93 -0.68
C TYR A 131 -26.25 8.86 -0.50
N LEU A 132 -26.28 10.00 -1.16
CA LEU A 132 -25.26 11.02 -1.09
C LEU A 132 -25.80 12.20 -0.29
N LEU A 133 -25.10 12.64 0.76
CA LEU A 133 -25.40 13.87 1.49
C LEU A 133 -24.52 14.99 0.95
N LEU A 134 -25.16 15.99 0.36
CA LEU A 134 -24.50 17.14 -0.26
C LEU A 134 -24.12 18.18 0.80
N GLY A 135 -22.86 18.61 0.78
CA GLY A 135 -22.42 19.81 1.50
C GLY A 135 -23.04 21.09 0.91
N ASP A 136 -23.01 22.17 1.69
CA ASP A 136 -23.64 23.46 1.36
C ASP A 136 -23.27 23.99 -0.04
N SER A 137 -22.02 23.77 -0.49
CA SER A 137 -21.54 24.23 -1.80
C SER A 137 -22.19 23.48 -2.98
N TYR A 138 -22.73 22.28 -2.73
CA TYR A 138 -23.43 21.45 -3.71
C TYR A 138 -24.95 21.59 -3.65
N SER A 139 -25.48 22.46 -2.78
CA SER A 139 -26.93 22.64 -2.57
C SER A 139 -27.73 23.05 -3.83
N SER A 140 -27.07 23.58 -4.86
CA SER A 140 -27.72 23.89 -6.15
C SER A 140 -27.92 22.67 -7.06
N LEU A 141 -27.26 21.54 -6.77
CA LEU A 141 -27.31 20.34 -7.62
C LEU A 141 -28.61 19.56 -7.46
N ALA A 142 -29.27 19.66 -6.30
CA ALA A 142 -30.51 18.96 -6.01
C ALA A 142 -31.45 19.79 -5.11
N PRO A 143 -32.78 19.63 -5.23
CA PRO A 143 -33.74 20.30 -4.34
C PRO A 143 -33.66 19.90 -2.86
N THR A 144 -33.04 18.77 -2.54
CA THR A 144 -32.90 18.23 -1.18
C THR A 144 -31.43 17.99 -0.84
N GLU A 145 -31.11 17.90 0.45
CA GLU A 145 -29.74 17.65 0.93
C GLU A 145 -29.26 16.23 0.60
N TRP A 146 -30.18 15.26 0.59
CA TRP A 146 -29.88 13.89 0.19
C TRP A 146 -30.21 13.64 -1.27
N VAL A 147 -29.34 12.91 -1.94
CA VAL A 147 -29.51 12.43 -3.30
C VAL A 147 -29.42 10.91 -3.33
N GLU A 148 -30.35 10.25 -3.99
CA GLU A 148 -30.26 8.81 -4.27
C GLU A 148 -29.74 8.59 -5.68
N THR A 149 -28.69 7.78 -5.81
CA THR A 149 -28.07 7.41 -7.09
C THR A 149 -27.96 5.89 -7.23
N PRO A 150 -27.91 5.32 -8.44
CA PRO A 150 -27.59 3.90 -8.63
C PRO A 150 -26.26 3.53 -7.96
N THR A 151 -26.21 2.38 -7.32
CA THR A 151 -25.03 1.97 -6.55
C THR A 151 -23.85 1.57 -7.42
N ILE A 152 -22.64 1.92 -6.97
CA ILE A 152 -21.39 1.41 -7.55
C ILE A 152 -20.93 0.09 -6.91
N TYR A 153 -21.56 -0.36 -5.82
CA TYR A 153 -21.08 -1.48 -4.98
C TYR A 153 -21.72 -2.83 -5.26
N GLY A 154 -22.88 -2.88 -5.91
CA GLY A 154 -23.65 -4.12 -5.91
C GLY A 154 -25.12 -3.93 -6.18
N ALA A 155 -25.64 -4.30 -7.36
CA ALA A 155 -27.10 -4.40 -7.52
C ALA A 155 -27.59 -5.83 -7.26
N PRO A 156 -28.69 -6.03 -6.51
CA PRO A 156 -29.31 -7.34 -6.37
C PRO A 156 -29.66 -7.96 -7.73
N GLY A 157 -29.25 -9.21 -7.93
CA GLY A 157 -29.53 -9.96 -9.16
C GLY A 157 -28.61 -9.63 -10.34
N GLU A 158 -27.53 -8.89 -10.12
CA GLU A 158 -26.47 -8.71 -11.11
C GLU A 158 -25.79 -10.05 -11.48
N ASN A 159 -25.22 -10.13 -12.68
CA ASN A 159 -24.52 -11.34 -13.13
C ASN A 159 -23.15 -11.48 -12.46
N GLU A 160 -22.67 -12.73 -12.35
CA GLU A 160 -21.40 -13.06 -11.68
C GLU A 160 -20.18 -12.33 -12.25
N PHE A 161 -20.17 -12.02 -13.55
CA PHE A 161 -19.04 -11.33 -14.17
C PHE A 161 -18.96 -9.86 -13.71
N ALA A 162 -20.09 -9.16 -13.68
CA ALA A 162 -20.14 -7.77 -13.19
C ALA A 162 -19.85 -7.70 -11.68
N ALA A 163 -20.37 -8.66 -10.90
CA ALA A 163 -20.05 -8.77 -9.47
C ALA A 163 -18.55 -9.01 -9.23
N ALA A 164 -17.91 -9.87 -10.03
CA ALA A 164 -16.48 -10.16 -9.91
C ALA A 164 -15.56 -8.96 -10.23
N LEU A 165 -16.07 -7.95 -10.96
CA LEU A 165 -15.33 -6.72 -11.22
C LEU A 165 -15.35 -5.75 -10.04
N ARG A 166 -16.27 -5.92 -9.08
CA ARG A 166 -16.37 -5.04 -7.91
C ARG A 166 -15.42 -5.48 -6.81
N THR A 167 -14.38 -4.70 -6.55
CA THR A 167 -13.40 -4.99 -5.50
C THR A 167 -13.55 -4.04 -4.31
N MET A 168 -12.90 -4.37 -3.19
CA MET A 168 -12.80 -3.47 -2.04
C MET A 168 -12.20 -2.10 -2.41
N CYS A 169 -11.44 -2.01 -3.51
CA CYS A 169 -10.86 -0.76 -4.02
C CYS A 169 -11.89 0.26 -4.54
N PHE A 170 -13.19 -0.07 -4.63
CA PHE A 170 -14.25 0.93 -4.92
C PHE A 170 -14.70 1.70 -3.68
N ILE A 171 -14.32 1.25 -2.47
CA ILE A 171 -14.64 1.97 -1.25
C ILE A 171 -13.57 3.02 -1.03
N THR A 172 -13.98 4.28 -0.83
CA THR A 172 -13.06 5.38 -0.47
C THR A 172 -12.16 4.95 0.69
N GLY A 173 -10.87 5.32 0.65
CA GLY A 173 -9.84 4.86 1.59
C GLY A 173 -9.18 3.54 1.20
N PHE A 174 -9.96 2.49 0.95
CA PHE A 174 -9.38 1.28 0.33
C PHE A 174 -8.89 1.58 -1.09
N GLN A 175 -9.64 2.40 -1.84
CA GLN A 175 -9.20 2.96 -3.11
C GLN A 175 -7.82 3.62 -3.01
N THR A 176 -7.64 4.53 -2.02
CA THR A 176 -6.36 5.22 -1.78
C THR A 176 -5.21 4.24 -1.57
N MET A 177 -5.44 3.19 -0.77
CA MET A 177 -4.44 2.14 -0.58
C MET A 177 -4.16 1.36 -1.88
N CYS A 178 -5.20 1.00 -2.64
CA CYS A 178 -5.03 0.33 -3.94
C CYS A 178 -4.29 1.20 -4.97
N GLU A 179 -4.43 2.52 -4.90
CA GLU A 179 -3.72 3.46 -5.78
C GLU A 179 -2.24 3.63 -5.37
N ILE A 180 -1.93 3.71 -4.07
CA ILE A 180 -0.53 3.67 -3.60
C ILE A 180 0.11 2.36 -4.01
N ARG A 181 -0.61 1.25 -3.84
CA ARG A 181 -0.20 -0.10 -4.27
C ARG A 181 0.11 -0.15 -5.76
N GLU A 182 -0.75 0.44 -6.58
CA GLU A 182 -0.56 0.52 -8.03
C GLU A 182 0.65 1.39 -8.39
N ALA A 183 0.87 2.52 -7.69
CA ALA A 183 2.05 3.35 -7.90
C ALA A 183 3.37 2.61 -7.57
N ILE A 184 3.37 1.74 -6.55
CA ILE A 184 4.48 0.82 -6.26
C ILE A 184 4.73 -0.10 -7.46
N ARG A 185 3.67 -0.76 -7.98
CA ARG A 185 3.77 -1.68 -9.12
C ARG A 185 4.30 -0.98 -10.38
N VAL A 186 3.73 0.18 -10.72
CA VAL A 186 4.16 1.00 -11.87
C VAL A 186 5.63 1.41 -11.73
N THR A 187 6.06 1.80 -10.53
CA THR A 187 7.47 2.14 -10.28
C THR A 187 8.37 0.92 -10.45
N GLN A 188 7.97 -0.24 -9.92
CA GLN A 188 8.71 -1.50 -9.99
C GLN A 188 8.88 -2.02 -11.42
N GLU A 189 7.88 -1.83 -12.27
CA GLU A 189 7.91 -2.23 -13.68
C GLU A 189 8.66 -1.21 -14.59
N SER A 190 8.97 -0.03 -14.06
CA SER A 190 9.71 1.01 -14.79
C SER A 190 11.23 0.78 -14.79
N THR A 191 11.95 1.65 -15.52
CA THR A 191 13.42 1.70 -15.48
C THR A 191 14.00 2.06 -14.11
N PHE A 192 13.18 2.56 -13.18
CA PHE A 192 13.55 2.92 -11.82
C PHE A 192 13.33 1.78 -10.81
N GLY A 193 12.69 0.68 -11.20
CA GLY A 193 12.35 -0.43 -10.30
C GLY A 193 13.54 -1.07 -9.59
N ALA A 194 14.71 -1.07 -10.23
CA ALA A 194 15.98 -1.56 -9.67
C ALA A 194 16.60 -0.60 -8.63
N GLN A 195 16.17 0.67 -8.60
CA GLN A 195 16.67 1.69 -7.68
C GLN A 195 15.77 1.85 -6.45
N MET A 196 14.55 1.33 -6.49
CA MET A 196 13.62 1.36 -5.35
C MET A 196 14.26 0.71 -4.12
N ARG A 197 14.33 1.45 -3.02
CA ARG A 197 14.67 0.87 -1.72
C ARG A 197 13.51 0.00 -1.25
N ARG A 198 13.82 -1.15 -0.66
CA ARG A 198 12.83 -2.05 -0.07
C ARG A 198 13.35 -2.55 1.26
N SER A 199 12.53 -2.47 2.29
CA SER A 199 12.84 -2.99 3.62
C SER A 199 11.61 -3.70 4.19
N VAL A 200 11.83 -4.73 4.99
CA VAL A 200 10.77 -5.40 5.77
C VAL A 200 11.32 -5.67 7.16
N GLN A 201 10.60 -5.21 8.16
CA GLN A 201 10.86 -5.44 9.57
C GLN A 201 9.63 -6.11 10.19
N THR A 202 9.86 -7.03 11.12
CA THR A 202 8.80 -7.69 11.87
C THR A 202 9.06 -7.45 13.35
N ASP A 203 8.07 -6.88 14.01
CA ASP A 203 8.10 -6.60 15.44
C ASP A 203 7.83 -7.87 16.27
N ASP A 204 8.11 -7.82 17.57
CA ASP A 204 7.95 -8.96 18.48
C ASP A 204 6.49 -9.44 18.59
N ASP A 205 5.51 -8.56 18.31
CA ASP A 205 4.08 -8.89 18.30
C ASP A 205 3.59 -9.47 16.97
N GLY A 206 4.49 -9.60 15.98
CA GLY A 206 4.20 -10.12 14.65
C GLY A 206 3.76 -9.06 13.65
N THR A 207 3.62 -7.79 14.05
CA THR A 207 3.36 -6.69 13.13
C THR A 207 4.50 -6.58 12.12
N VAL A 208 4.16 -6.41 10.85
CA VAL A 208 5.13 -6.25 9.76
C VAL A 208 5.10 -4.81 9.28
N HIS A 209 6.28 -4.18 9.28
CA HIS A 209 6.50 -2.86 8.69
C HIS A 209 7.36 -3.01 7.44
N SER A 210 6.78 -2.68 6.28
CA SER A 210 7.45 -2.69 4.98
C SER A 210 7.64 -1.25 4.50
N GLU A 211 8.84 -0.91 4.04
CA GLU A 211 9.13 0.40 3.45
C GLU A 211 9.56 0.23 1.99
N THR A 212 9.08 1.13 1.14
CA THR A 212 9.47 1.23 -0.27
C THR A 212 9.39 2.67 -0.75
N GLU A 213 9.52 2.88 -2.06
CA GLU A 213 9.43 4.19 -2.69
C GLU A 213 8.68 4.10 -4.01
N VAL A 214 8.00 5.19 -4.38
CA VAL A 214 7.33 5.34 -5.68
C VAL A 214 7.89 6.56 -6.41
N THR A 215 7.98 6.53 -7.73
CA THR A 215 8.34 7.74 -8.48
C THR A 215 7.15 8.70 -8.54
N LEU A 216 7.41 10.01 -8.60
CA LEU A 216 6.36 11.00 -8.84
C LEU A 216 5.66 10.73 -10.18
N ALA A 217 6.38 10.25 -11.21
CA ALA A 217 5.79 9.83 -12.47
C ALA A 217 4.72 8.74 -12.30
N ALA A 218 5.00 7.71 -11.49
CA ALA A 218 4.03 6.66 -11.20
C ALA A 218 2.80 7.22 -10.49
N VAL A 219 3.02 8.08 -9.50
CA VAL A 219 1.96 8.77 -8.75
C VAL A 219 1.05 9.61 -9.67
N VAL A 220 1.62 10.40 -10.58
CA VAL A 220 0.84 11.20 -11.54
C VAL A 220 0.08 10.32 -12.54
N SER A 221 0.64 9.17 -12.93
CA SER A 221 -0.03 8.25 -13.86
C SER A 221 -1.24 7.54 -13.25
N VAL A 222 -1.26 7.40 -11.91
CA VAL A 222 -2.38 6.85 -11.15
C VAL A 222 -3.33 8.01 -10.82
N ALA A 223 -4.16 8.35 -11.79
CA ALA A 223 -4.92 9.61 -11.88
C ALA A 223 -5.77 10.01 -10.65
N ALA A 224 -6.12 9.08 -9.76
CA ALA A 224 -7.03 9.32 -8.65
C ALA A 224 -6.35 9.47 -7.27
N LEU A 225 -5.03 9.26 -7.15
CA LEU A 225 -4.34 9.24 -5.85
C LEU A 225 -4.31 10.60 -5.14
N LEU A 226 -4.32 11.69 -5.90
CA LEU A 226 -4.03 13.03 -5.39
C LEU A 226 -5.02 14.12 -5.79
N ASP A 227 -6.00 13.77 -6.66
CA ASP A 227 -6.88 14.73 -7.32
C ASP A 227 -6.12 16.00 -7.75
N ILE A 228 -5.02 15.79 -8.50
CA ILE A 228 -4.13 16.88 -8.89
C ILE A 228 -4.87 17.76 -9.91
N PRO A 229 -5.03 19.08 -9.65
CA PRO A 229 -5.67 19.97 -10.60
C PRO A 229 -4.99 19.93 -11.98
N ALA A 230 -5.81 19.98 -13.03
CA ALA A 230 -5.31 19.97 -14.41
C ALA A 230 -4.22 21.04 -14.62
N GLY A 231 -3.08 20.62 -15.18
CA GLY A 231 -1.94 21.49 -15.46
C GLY A 231 -0.91 21.64 -14.34
N ILE A 232 -1.14 21.10 -13.13
CA ILE A 232 -0.08 21.00 -12.11
C ILE A 232 0.91 19.89 -12.49
N SER A 233 0.42 18.75 -12.96
CA SER A 233 1.26 17.65 -13.46
C SER A 233 2.21 18.09 -14.57
N ASP A 234 1.76 19.01 -15.43
CA ASP A 234 2.52 19.54 -16.57
C ASP A 234 3.67 20.48 -16.15
N GLN A 235 3.67 20.94 -14.89
CA GLN A 235 4.73 21.79 -14.34
C GLN A 235 5.91 20.99 -13.80
N PHE A 236 5.73 19.68 -13.55
CA PHE A 236 6.81 18.86 -13.03
C PHE A 236 7.88 18.64 -14.10
N THR A 237 9.13 18.93 -13.72
CA THR A 237 10.27 18.67 -14.59
C THR A 237 10.52 17.15 -14.71
N PRO A 238 11.24 16.68 -15.74
CA PRO A 238 11.64 15.27 -15.81
C PRO A 238 12.38 14.77 -14.57
N GLU A 239 13.22 15.63 -13.96
CA GLU A 239 13.94 15.28 -12.73
C GLU A 239 13.02 15.13 -11.52
N MET A 240 11.99 15.97 -11.42
CA MET A 240 10.96 15.82 -10.39
C MET A 240 10.17 14.53 -10.59
N LEU A 241 9.79 14.21 -11.83
CA LEU A 241 9.03 13.00 -12.17
C LEU A 241 9.80 11.71 -11.83
N ASP A 242 11.12 11.72 -11.99
CA ASP A 242 12.01 10.60 -11.67
C ASP A 242 12.30 10.48 -10.15
N SER A 243 11.92 11.48 -9.35
CA SER A 243 12.19 11.50 -7.91
C SER A 243 11.32 10.51 -7.14
N PHE A 244 11.91 9.89 -6.12
CA PHE A 244 11.26 8.93 -5.24
C PHE A 244 10.54 9.59 -4.06
N ILE A 245 9.35 9.06 -3.75
CA ILE A 245 8.51 9.42 -2.61
C ILE A 245 8.40 8.19 -1.71
N PRO A 246 8.76 8.27 -0.42
CA PRO A 246 8.67 7.15 0.50
C PRO A 246 7.24 6.63 0.68
N VAL A 247 7.12 5.32 0.78
CA VAL A 247 5.89 4.61 1.13
C VAL A 247 6.16 3.64 2.27
N SER A 248 5.28 3.66 3.27
CA SER A 248 5.29 2.73 4.40
C SER A 248 3.99 1.93 4.41
N VAL A 249 4.12 0.63 4.67
CA VAL A 249 3.02 -0.32 4.77
C VAL A 249 3.13 -1.05 6.10
N TRP A 250 2.06 -1.04 6.87
CA TRP A 250 1.94 -1.77 8.12
C TRP A 250 0.90 -2.86 7.96
N GLN A 251 1.27 -4.09 8.32
CA GLN A 251 0.40 -5.25 8.30
C GLN A 251 0.40 -5.94 9.67
N ASP A 252 -0.72 -6.55 10.04
CA ASP A 252 -0.78 -7.41 11.23
C ASP A 252 -0.07 -8.75 10.98
N SER A 253 -0.03 -9.60 12.01
CA SER A 253 0.61 -10.93 11.93
C SER A 253 -0.04 -11.88 10.93
N ASP A 254 -1.28 -11.62 10.51
CA ASP A 254 -2.01 -12.41 9.52
C ASP A 254 -1.85 -11.84 8.09
N GLY A 255 -1.15 -10.71 7.95
CA GLY A 255 -0.91 -10.00 6.70
C GLY A 255 -2.01 -9.01 6.32
N ASN A 256 -3.01 -8.77 7.18
CA ASN A 256 -4.03 -7.76 6.90
C ASN A 256 -3.44 -6.36 7.03
N LEU A 257 -3.92 -5.44 6.21
CA LEU A 257 -3.50 -4.05 6.28
C LEU A 257 -3.86 -3.43 7.64
N ILE A 258 -2.92 -2.73 8.25
CA ILE A 258 -3.17 -1.78 9.35
C ILE A 258 -3.16 -0.35 8.78
N LYS A 259 -2.12 -0.01 8.02
CA LYS A 259 -1.94 1.32 7.44
C LYS A 259 -1.11 1.24 6.15
N MET A 260 -1.39 2.10 5.19
CA MET A 260 -0.49 2.39 4.07
C MET A 260 -0.40 3.89 3.89
N GLU A 261 0.81 4.43 3.78
CA GLU A 261 1.05 5.86 3.68
C GLU A 261 2.18 6.16 2.70
N MET A 262 1.92 7.07 1.77
CA MET A 262 2.92 7.73 0.94
C MET A 262 3.14 9.13 1.51
N ASN A 263 4.37 9.45 1.92
CA ASN A 263 4.68 10.72 2.56
C ASN A 263 6.09 11.19 2.19
N GLY A 264 6.18 12.37 1.57
CA GLY A 264 7.47 12.91 1.16
C GLY A 264 7.42 14.30 0.56
N THR A 265 8.60 14.74 0.12
CA THR A 265 8.78 16.00 -0.59
C THR A 265 9.69 15.75 -1.80
N VAL A 266 9.18 16.05 -2.98
CA VAL A 266 9.97 16.11 -4.22
C VAL A 266 10.48 17.54 -4.36
N ARG A 267 11.79 17.69 -4.47
CA ARG A 267 12.42 19.00 -4.59
C ARG A 267 12.19 19.59 -5.98
N GLY A 268 11.76 20.83 -6.00
CA GLY A 268 11.58 21.58 -7.23
C GLY A 268 12.92 21.82 -7.93
N THR A 269 12.92 21.74 -9.26
CA THR A 269 14.10 22.02 -10.10
C THR A 269 13.74 23.02 -11.19
N ASP A 270 14.74 23.69 -11.78
CA ASP A 270 14.54 24.69 -12.84
C ASP A 270 13.56 25.83 -12.49
N GLY A 271 13.49 26.21 -11.21
CA GLY A 271 12.61 27.28 -10.73
C GLY A 271 11.15 26.86 -10.50
N VAL A 272 10.86 25.56 -10.60
CA VAL A 272 9.59 24.95 -10.17
C VAL A 272 9.60 24.79 -8.65
N ASP A 273 8.43 24.94 -8.01
CA ASP A 273 8.26 24.80 -6.56
C ASP A 273 8.42 23.34 -6.09
N ASP A 274 8.72 23.16 -4.79
CA ASP A 274 8.70 21.84 -4.15
C ASP A 274 7.27 21.25 -4.16
N PHE A 275 7.19 19.94 -4.41
CA PHE A 275 5.95 19.18 -4.28
C PHE A 275 5.97 18.39 -2.97
N VAL A 276 5.06 18.71 -2.06
CA VAL A 276 4.90 18.01 -0.77
C VAL A 276 3.64 17.16 -0.82
N VAL A 277 3.74 15.91 -0.38
CA VAL A 277 2.62 14.97 -0.40
C VAL A 277 2.56 14.12 0.85
N GLN A 278 1.36 13.92 1.36
CA GLN A 278 1.01 12.93 2.36
C GLN A 278 -0.35 12.34 2.02
N VAL A 279 -0.38 11.07 1.66
CA VAL A 279 -1.60 10.34 1.32
C VAL A 279 -1.58 8.99 2.00
N GLY A 280 -2.69 8.55 2.56
CA GLY A 280 -2.75 7.23 3.15
C GLY A 280 -4.12 6.81 3.63
N PHE A 281 -4.17 5.56 4.06
CA PHE A 281 -5.32 4.94 4.70
C PHE A 281 -4.87 4.18 5.94
N GLU A 282 -5.61 4.32 7.02
CA GLU A 282 -5.37 3.64 8.29
C GLU A 282 -6.65 2.99 8.79
N ILE A 283 -6.60 1.70 9.12
CA ILE A 283 -7.67 1.00 9.83
C ILE A 283 -7.58 1.38 11.30
N THR A 284 -8.67 1.96 11.82
CA THR A 284 -8.74 2.46 13.20
C THR A 284 -9.57 1.56 14.12
N GLY A 285 -10.19 0.51 13.57
CA GLY A 285 -10.90 -0.51 14.33
C GLY A 285 -11.95 -1.25 13.52
N SER A 286 -12.92 -1.84 14.22
CA SER A 286 -14.06 -2.54 13.60
C SER A 286 -15.31 -1.68 13.63
N ALA A 287 -16.01 -1.60 12.50
CA ALA A 287 -17.25 -0.84 12.41
C ALA A 287 -18.40 -1.47 13.22
N THR A 288 -19.22 -0.59 13.77
CA THR A 288 -20.43 -0.90 14.53
C THR A 288 -21.63 -0.17 13.92
N LYS A 289 -22.84 -0.48 14.38
CA LYS A 289 -24.05 0.24 13.93
C LYS A 289 -23.99 1.75 14.20
N LYS A 290 -23.21 2.19 15.20
CA LYS A 290 -23.13 3.61 15.59
C LYS A 290 -22.34 4.45 14.58
N ASP A 291 -21.55 3.80 13.73
CA ASP A 291 -20.71 4.46 12.74
C ASP A 291 -21.49 4.82 11.47
N PHE A 292 -22.76 4.41 11.38
CA PHE A 292 -23.64 4.68 10.25
C PHE A 292 -24.74 5.67 10.63
N PRO A 293 -25.09 6.64 9.76
CA PRO A 293 -26.26 7.48 9.94
C PRO A 293 -27.56 6.65 9.79
N ALA A 294 -28.69 7.27 10.13
CA ALA A 294 -29.98 6.71 9.77
C ALA A 294 -30.20 6.85 8.25
N VAL A 295 -30.94 5.91 7.66
CA VAL A 295 -31.42 6.04 6.28
C VAL A 295 -32.32 7.28 6.19
N PRO A 296 -32.12 8.16 5.19
CA PRO A 296 -32.92 9.37 5.04
C PRO A 296 -34.41 9.05 4.77
N ASP A 297 -35.30 9.98 5.13
CA ASP A 297 -36.72 9.84 4.80
C ASP A 297 -36.89 10.02 3.28
N PRO A 298 -37.65 9.16 2.58
CA PRO A 298 -37.87 9.30 1.14
C PRO A 298 -38.41 10.66 0.69
N THR A 299 -39.07 11.43 1.57
CA THR A 299 -39.53 12.80 1.23
C THR A 299 -38.41 13.84 1.21
N ASP A 300 -37.26 13.53 1.81
CA ASP A 300 -36.09 14.39 1.93
C ASP A 300 -34.96 14.00 0.95
N VAL A 301 -35.29 13.16 -0.05
CA VAL A 301 -34.33 12.59 -1.02
C VAL A 301 -34.71 12.96 -2.44
N THR A 302 -33.73 13.46 -3.21
CA THR A 302 -33.85 13.68 -4.65
C THR A 302 -33.30 12.46 -5.37
N VAL A 303 -34.12 11.81 -6.18
CA VAL A 303 -33.69 10.64 -6.95
C VAL A 303 -33.07 11.08 -8.27
N ILE A 304 -31.83 10.66 -8.52
CA ILE A 304 -31.13 10.80 -9.80
C ILE A 304 -31.09 9.42 -10.45
N ASP A 305 -31.81 9.26 -11.56
CA ASP A 305 -31.81 8.00 -12.27
C ASP A 305 -30.52 7.77 -13.09
N GLU A 306 -30.40 6.57 -13.63
CA GLU A 306 -29.26 6.12 -14.44
C GLU A 306 -28.99 7.01 -15.67
N SER A 307 -30.00 7.72 -16.18
CA SER A 307 -29.83 8.62 -17.33
C SER A 307 -29.31 10.01 -16.93
N GLY A 308 -29.56 10.43 -15.68
CA GLY A 308 -29.09 11.69 -15.11
C GLY A 308 -27.72 11.62 -14.41
N ILE A 309 -27.24 10.41 -14.11
CA ILE A 309 -26.07 10.22 -13.24
C ILE A 309 -24.79 10.87 -13.76
N SER A 310 -24.52 10.79 -15.07
CA SER A 310 -23.33 11.42 -15.67
C SER A 310 -23.39 12.93 -15.51
N ALA A 311 -24.52 13.55 -15.86
CA ALA A 311 -24.68 15.00 -15.77
C ALA A 311 -24.58 15.50 -14.32
N PHE A 312 -25.07 14.70 -13.36
CA PHE A 312 -24.93 15.00 -11.94
C PHE A 312 -23.47 15.00 -11.49
N TYR A 313 -22.69 13.95 -11.81
CA TYR A 313 -21.27 13.90 -11.44
C TYR A 313 -20.41 14.92 -12.20
N ASP A 314 -20.73 15.20 -13.47
CA ASP A 314 -20.06 16.25 -14.24
C ASP A 314 -20.25 17.62 -13.57
N ALA A 315 -21.48 17.94 -13.15
CA ALA A 315 -21.79 19.18 -12.44
C ALA A 315 -21.14 19.24 -11.05
N LEU A 316 -20.97 18.10 -10.38
CA LEU A 316 -20.26 17.99 -9.11
C LEU A 316 -18.78 18.36 -9.28
N GLY A 317 -18.12 17.82 -10.33
CA GLY A 317 -16.72 18.12 -10.66
C GLY A 317 -16.47 19.55 -11.16
N GLU A 318 -17.46 20.21 -11.77
CA GLU A 318 -17.36 21.63 -12.16
C GLU A 318 -17.34 22.60 -10.96
N LEU A 319 -17.85 22.17 -9.80
CA LEU A 319 -17.94 23.00 -8.61
C LEU A 319 -16.72 22.87 -7.68
N SER A 320 -16.07 21.71 -7.65
CA SER A 320 -14.95 21.34 -6.76
C SER A 320 -13.62 22.06 -7.05
#